data_AF-W8JZ86-F1
#
_entry.id   AF-W8JZ86-F1
#
_cell.length_a   1.000
_cell.length_b   1.000
_cell.length_c   1.000
_cell.angle_alpha   90.00
_cell.angle_beta   90.00
_cell.angle_gamma   90.00
#
_symmetry.space_group_name_H-M   'P 1'
#
loop_
_entity.id
_entity.type
_entity.pdbx_description
1 polymer ?
#
loop_
_entity_poly.entity_id
_entity_poly.type
_entity_poly.pdbx_seq_one_letter_code
_entity_poly.pdbx_strand_id
1 'polypeptide(L)'
;MLFMFPSSPPQAVTTLTESIKNLLESNFCQIVVKGELSNVSLQSSGHLYFGIKDNKSFLHGAFFHFKSRYFDRHPKDGDFVILHGKLAVYAPRGQYQIIAHALIYAGEGDLVQKLEETKKRLASAGYFSQERKRALPNLPQRIGVITSPTGAVIQDILRILSRRCHQYKLLLYPVTVQGETAAKEITKAIEVMNEENLADVLILARGGGSIEDLWAFNEEILVKAVATSTLPIISAVGHETDYTLCDFAADVRAPTPSAAAEIVCQSSEQLLHALQNSLNYLHTHAQQFLSAKTQQLLQWRRQLDRIDLFHSSQQSLDYLRQAADRLMQAKLLQSIQSYKQSSRWLQNNFLQRINQRLHDVSRMLHASMCNQLFNWKHRYFHIKRNLISLNREHPFSHKLFLWNLQICRALRQRLQSSFYFLNYKQKQLSHRALCLNQKIFQGRQSLTNIDKRIVILITNQLNACKTNIMFYDDTLYLKLHQNIERNKEKYLAICKQLFSLSPKHVLQRGYAMLFDFNKNCAIISARSLRKHHRVKVRLQDGEAILSVEDTQYC
;
A
#
# COMPACT_ATOMS: atom_id res chain seq x y z
N MET A 1 41.67 77.11 72.86
CA MET A 1 41.59 75.92 71.97
C MET A 1 40.94 76.37 70.67
N LEU A 2 41.75 76.69 69.67
CA LEU A 2 41.31 77.04 68.32
C LEU A 2 41.06 75.73 67.57
N PHE A 3 39.81 75.47 67.18
CA PHE A 3 39.51 74.43 66.19
C PHE A 3 40.03 74.91 64.83
N MET A 4 41.15 74.36 64.38
CA MET A 4 41.61 74.48 62.99
C MET A 4 40.61 73.74 62.10
N PHE A 5 39.73 74.46 61.43
CA PHE A 5 39.00 73.91 60.28
C PHE A 5 40.00 73.71 59.14
N PRO A 6 40.07 72.52 58.50
CA PRO A 6 40.92 72.33 57.34
C PRO A 6 40.49 73.31 56.24
N SER A 7 41.45 74.11 55.78
CA SER A 7 41.31 75.17 54.79
C SER A 7 41.13 74.61 53.39
N SER A 8 39.93 74.16 53.07
CA SER A 8 39.47 74.02 51.69
C SER A 8 38.78 75.32 51.25
N PRO A 9 39.21 75.98 50.16
CA PRO A 9 38.57 77.21 49.68
C PRO A 9 37.09 76.93 49.34
N PRO A 10 36.16 77.88 49.59
CA PRO A 10 34.75 77.68 49.27
C PRO A 10 34.57 77.51 47.76
N GLN A 11 34.06 76.36 47.34
CA GLN A 11 33.75 76.04 45.95
C GLN A 11 32.26 76.23 45.69
N ALA A 12 31.92 76.67 44.48
CA ALA A 12 30.52 76.70 44.06
C ALA A 12 29.96 75.26 43.98
N VAL A 13 28.71 75.09 44.39
CA VAL A 13 28.04 73.78 44.47
C VAL A 13 28.03 73.07 43.11
N THR A 14 27.92 73.82 42.02
CA THR A 14 28.05 73.34 40.64
C THR A 14 29.41 72.72 40.36
N THR A 15 30.50 73.42 40.70
CA THR A 15 31.87 72.96 40.46
C THR A 15 32.19 71.71 41.28
N LEU A 16 31.68 71.65 42.52
CA LEU A 16 31.81 70.47 43.38
C LEU A 16 31.04 69.27 42.81
N THR A 17 29.82 69.47 42.35
CA THR A 17 28.97 68.40 41.79
C THR A 17 29.52 67.86 40.47
N GLU A 18 30.07 68.72 39.61
CA GLU A 18 30.74 68.31 38.38
C GLU A 18 32.01 67.52 38.64
N SER A 19 32.81 67.91 39.64
CA SER A 19 33.99 67.17 40.06
C SER A 19 33.63 65.75 40.55
N ILE A 20 32.58 65.64 41.38
CA ILE A 20 32.06 64.35 41.86
C ILE A 20 31.55 63.49 40.69
N LYS A 21 30.81 64.10 39.76
CA LYS A 21 30.32 63.42 38.55
C LYS A 21 31.48 62.84 37.74
N ASN A 22 32.52 63.64 37.46
CA ASN A 22 33.66 63.19 36.67
C ASN A 22 34.43 62.05 37.36
N LEU A 23 34.61 62.13 38.68
CA LEU A 23 35.26 61.07 39.46
C LEU A 23 34.46 59.76 39.47
N LEU A 24 33.13 59.83 39.61
CA LEU A 24 32.28 58.65 39.62
C LEU A 24 32.14 58.03 38.22
N GLU A 25 31.92 58.85 37.20
CA GLU A 25 31.74 58.37 35.82
C GLU A 25 33.04 57.77 35.24
N SER A 26 34.22 58.27 35.64
CA SER A 26 35.51 57.71 35.20
C SER A 26 35.90 56.41 35.90
N ASN A 27 35.56 56.25 37.19
CA ASN A 27 35.90 55.03 37.94
C ASN A 27 34.88 53.90 37.75
N PHE A 28 33.62 54.21 37.47
CA PHE A 28 32.53 53.22 37.40
C PHE A 28 31.88 53.16 36.00
N CYS A 29 32.72 52.95 34.99
CA CYS A 29 32.31 52.84 33.58
C CYS A 29 31.43 51.61 33.29
N GLN A 30 31.69 50.49 33.96
CA GLN A 30 30.94 49.24 33.79
C GLN A 30 30.76 48.55 35.14
N ILE A 31 29.52 48.53 35.62
CA ILE A 31 29.15 47.94 36.91
C ILE A 31 28.08 46.88 36.71
N VAL A 32 28.13 45.88 37.57
CA VAL A 32 27.14 44.79 37.65
C VAL A 32 26.54 44.84 39.05
N VAL A 33 25.23 45.06 39.14
CA VAL A 33 24.53 45.25 40.43
C VAL A 33 23.41 44.23 40.55
N LYS A 34 23.38 43.51 41.68
CA LYS A 34 22.32 42.57 42.04
C LYS A 34 21.45 43.18 43.15
N GLY A 35 20.14 43.04 43.03
CA GLY A 35 19.20 43.54 44.03
C GLY A 35 17.74 43.38 43.60
N GLU A 36 16.84 43.76 44.49
CA GLU A 36 15.39 43.74 44.26
C GLU A 36 14.94 45.07 43.63
N LEU A 37 14.11 44.99 42.59
CA LEU A 37 13.49 46.18 41.99
C LEU A 37 12.39 46.74 42.90
N SER A 38 12.35 48.07 43.00
CA SER A 38 11.36 48.84 43.78
C SER A 38 11.00 50.12 43.03
N ASN A 39 9.74 50.55 43.09
CA ASN A 39 9.24 51.75 42.41
C ASN A 39 9.50 51.75 40.89
N VAL A 40 9.23 50.63 40.23
CA VAL A 40 9.37 50.45 38.80
C VAL A 40 8.27 51.24 38.08
N SER A 41 8.68 52.16 37.21
CA SER A 41 7.78 52.97 36.39
C SER A 41 8.23 52.96 34.93
N LEU A 42 7.34 52.50 34.05
CA LEU A 42 7.55 52.49 32.60
C LEU A 42 6.83 53.70 31.99
N GLN A 43 7.59 54.62 31.40
CA GLN A 43 7.02 55.78 30.71
C GLN A 43 6.62 55.46 29.27
N SER A 44 5.66 56.21 28.72
CA SER A 44 5.21 56.11 27.32
C SER A 44 6.32 56.35 26.29
N SER A 45 7.40 57.01 26.69
CA SER A 45 8.62 57.24 25.90
C SER A 45 9.51 56.00 25.74
N GLY A 46 9.21 54.88 26.42
CA GLY A 46 10.03 53.67 26.39
C GLY A 46 11.26 53.72 27.31
N HIS A 47 11.24 54.59 28.32
CA HIS A 47 12.24 54.61 29.40
C HIS A 47 11.68 53.97 30.66
N LEU A 48 12.49 53.10 31.27
CA LEU A 48 12.16 52.42 32.52
C LEU A 48 12.95 53.09 33.65
N TYR A 49 12.25 53.63 34.65
CA TYR A 49 12.86 54.12 35.87
C TYR A 49 12.56 53.16 37.01
N PHE A 50 13.56 52.82 37.81
CA PHE A 50 13.42 51.88 38.91
C PHE A 50 14.39 52.23 40.03
N GLY A 51 14.11 51.77 41.24
CA GLY A 51 15.07 51.66 42.33
C GLY A 51 15.55 50.22 42.43
N ILE A 52 16.84 50.01 42.68
CA ILE A 52 17.39 48.71 43.05
C ILE A 52 17.82 48.77 44.52
N LYS A 53 17.29 47.85 45.32
CA LYS A 53 17.56 47.80 46.76
C LYS A 53 18.21 46.47 47.15
N ASP A 54 19.02 46.54 48.18
CA ASP A 54 19.52 45.41 48.97
C ASP A 54 19.20 45.69 50.45
N ASN A 55 19.52 44.75 51.35
CA ASN A 55 19.20 44.85 52.79
C ASN A 55 19.71 46.12 53.48
N LYS A 56 20.72 46.80 52.92
CA LYS A 56 21.35 47.99 53.53
C LYS A 56 21.34 49.25 52.66
N SER A 57 21.13 49.11 51.35
CA SER A 57 21.43 50.18 50.39
C SER A 57 20.36 50.26 49.31
N PHE A 58 20.13 51.47 48.82
CA PHE A 58 19.17 51.77 47.77
C PHE A 58 19.83 52.63 46.70
N LEU A 59 19.61 52.28 45.43
CA LEU A 59 20.20 52.96 44.28
C LEU A 59 19.13 53.23 43.22
N HIS A 60 19.05 54.46 42.72
CA HIS A 60 18.16 54.78 41.60
C HIS A 60 18.75 54.31 40.27
N GLY A 61 17.90 53.89 39.34
CA GLY A 61 18.28 53.39 38.04
C GLY A 61 17.35 53.86 36.93
N ALA A 62 17.93 54.00 35.74
CA ALA A 62 17.22 54.30 34.50
C ALA A 62 17.70 53.36 33.39
N PHE A 63 16.75 52.82 32.63
CA PHE A 63 16.99 52.06 31.40
C PHE A 63 16.45 52.86 30.23
N PHE A 64 17.34 53.38 29.39
CA PHE A 64 16.95 54.12 28.20
C PHE A 64 16.66 53.15 27.05
N HIS A 65 15.61 53.42 26.28
CA HIS A 65 15.15 52.59 25.16
C HIS A 65 14.96 51.11 25.54
N PHE A 66 14.18 50.85 26.60
CA PHE A 66 13.79 49.49 26.97
C PHE A 66 12.85 48.95 25.88
N LYS A 67 13.42 48.36 24.83
CA LYS A 67 12.67 47.74 23.73
C LYS A 67 11.96 46.51 24.30
N SER A 68 10.65 46.60 24.50
CA SER A 68 9.77 45.54 25.01
C SER A 68 9.76 44.25 24.18
N ARG A 69 10.44 44.23 23.02
CA ARG A 69 10.46 43.09 22.10
C ARG A 69 11.32 41.90 22.55
N TYR A 70 12.19 42.07 23.54
CA TYR A 70 13.16 41.03 23.95
C TYR A 70 12.87 40.41 25.32
N PHE A 71 11.83 40.85 26.03
CA PHE A 71 11.49 40.33 27.35
C PHE A 71 10.03 39.90 27.37
N ASP A 72 9.78 38.61 27.54
CA ASP A 72 8.43 38.03 27.63
C ASP A 72 7.65 38.52 28.87
N ARG A 73 8.38 39.07 29.86
CA ARG A 73 7.83 39.62 31.10
C ARG A 73 8.36 41.03 31.35
N HIS A 74 7.43 41.96 31.62
CA HIS A 74 7.76 43.29 32.11
C HIS A 74 8.27 43.23 33.56
N PRO A 75 9.36 43.93 33.89
CA PRO A 75 9.88 43.98 35.26
C PRO A 75 8.86 44.64 36.18
N LYS A 76 8.66 44.05 37.36
CA LYS A 76 7.73 44.50 38.40
C LYS A 76 8.48 44.78 39.70
N ASP A 77 7.82 45.53 40.58
CA ASP A 77 8.26 45.69 41.96
C ASP A 77 8.36 44.31 42.64
N GLY A 78 9.49 44.07 43.31
CA GLY A 78 9.79 42.81 43.96
C GLY A 78 10.60 41.81 43.11
N ASP A 79 10.83 42.07 41.82
CA ASP A 79 11.66 41.19 41.00
C ASP A 79 13.14 41.34 41.39
N PHE A 80 13.82 40.22 41.68
CA PHE A 80 15.27 40.22 41.84
C PHE A 80 15.95 40.23 40.48
N VAL A 81 16.90 41.14 40.25
CA VAL A 81 17.57 41.32 38.97
C VAL A 81 19.08 41.54 39.12
N ILE A 82 19.81 41.23 38.06
CA ILE A 82 21.19 41.59 37.82
C ILE A 82 21.22 42.61 36.68
N LEU A 83 21.73 43.80 36.96
CA LEU A 83 21.80 44.91 36.01
C LEU A 83 23.24 45.15 35.59
N HIS A 84 23.46 45.22 34.27
CA HIS A 84 24.70 45.71 33.70
C HIS A 84 24.52 47.16 33.26
N GLY A 85 25.39 48.03 33.73
CA GLY A 85 25.22 49.47 33.53
C GLY A 85 26.48 50.28 33.78
N LYS A 86 26.31 51.60 33.75
CA LYS A 86 27.31 52.58 34.18
C LYS A 86 26.73 53.47 35.26
N LEU A 87 27.56 53.95 36.17
CA LEU A 87 27.11 54.92 37.18
C LEU A 87 27.13 56.33 36.57
N ALA A 88 26.10 57.12 36.81
CA ALA A 88 26.00 58.50 36.37
C ALA A 88 25.42 59.38 37.49
N VAL A 89 25.75 60.67 37.49
CA VAL A 89 25.21 61.62 38.49
C VAL A 89 24.23 62.58 37.82
N TYR A 90 23.02 62.66 38.35
CA TYR A 90 22.03 63.66 37.94
C TYR A 90 22.35 65.01 38.58
N ALA A 91 23.15 65.82 37.87
CA ALA A 91 23.69 67.09 38.35
C ALA A 91 22.67 68.05 39.00
N PRO A 92 21.41 68.20 38.51
CA PRO A 92 20.45 69.12 39.13
C PRO A 92 20.02 68.75 40.56
N ARG A 93 20.13 67.47 40.95
CA ARG A 93 19.78 67.01 42.31
C ARG A 93 20.93 66.35 43.06
N GLY A 94 22.12 66.24 42.45
CA GLY A 94 23.29 65.58 43.04
C GLY A 94 23.10 64.11 43.38
N GLN A 95 22.10 63.43 42.79
CA GLN A 95 21.81 62.02 43.05
C GLN A 95 22.56 61.14 42.05
N TYR A 96 23.19 60.07 42.55
CA TYR A 96 23.81 59.05 41.70
C TYR A 96 22.75 58.04 41.25
N GLN A 97 22.85 57.60 40.00
CA GLN A 97 21.94 56.66 39.37
C GLN A 97 22.71 55.67 38.48
N ILE A 98 22.20 54.45 38.36
CA ILE A 98 22.69 53.48 37.39
C ILE A 98 21.97 53.65 36.05
N ILE A 99 22.72 53.83 34.97
CA ILE A 99 22.18 53.74 33.61
C ILE A 99 22.40 52.31 33.14
N ALA A 100 21.34 51.51 33.18
CA ALA A 100 21.37 50.11 32.77
C ALA A 100 21.24 49.97 31.25
N HIS A 101 22.01 49.04 30.68
CA HIS A 101 21.93 48.66 29.26
C HIS A 101 21.53 47.19 29.06
N ALA A 102 21.69 46.34 30.09
CA ALA A 102 21.15 44.99 30.11
C ALA A 102 20.59 44.65 31.49
N LEU A 103 19.49 43.89 31.50
CA LEU A 103 18.77 43.43 32.68
C LEU A 103 18.57 41.93 32.55
N ILE A 104 18.96 41.18 33.58
CA ILE A 104 18.80 39.73 33.67
C ILE A 104 18.07 39.45 34.99
N TYR A 105 17.04 38.63 35.00
CA TYR A 105 16.37 38.27 36.26
C TYR A 105 17.28 37.37 37.10
N ALA A 106 17.44 37.70 38.37
CA ALA A 106 18.25 36.92 39.30
C ALA A 106 17.46 35.67 39.72
N GLY A 107 17.86 34.52 39.18
CA GLY A 107 17.19 33.24 39.28
C GLY A 107 17.46 32.41 38.02
N GLU A 108 17.34 33.02 36.85
CA GLU A 108 17.60 32.38 35.57
C GLU A 108 19.09 32.03 35.38
N GLY A 109 20.02 32.89 35.82
CA GLY A 109 21.46 32.66 35.68
C GLY A 109 21.97 31.45 36.47
N ASP A 110 21.54 31.30 37.72
CA ASP A 110 21.93 30.17 38.59
C ASP A 110 21.34 28.84 38.06
N LEU A 111 20.10 28.88 37.56
CA LEU A 111 19.45 27.74 36.94
C LEU A 111 20.13 27.35 35.62
N VAL A 112 20.48 28.31 34.76
CA VAL A 112 21.22 28.03 33.52
C VAL A 112 22.60 27.42 33.82
N GLN A 113 23.32 27.95 34.79
CA GLN A 113 24.60 27.37 35.21
C GLN A 113 24.43 25.93 35.72
N LYS A 114 23.44 25.69 36.59
CA LYS A 114 23.13 24.36 37.13
C LYS A 114 22.71 23.38 36.02
N LEU A 115 22.01 23.86 35.00
CA LEU A 115 21.62 23.07 33.84
C LEU A 115 22.85 22.66 33.03
N GLU A 116 23.78 23.59 32.75
CA GLU A 116 25.02 23.27 32.03
C GLU A 116 25.92 22.30 32.79
N GLU A 117 26.07 22.48 34.11
CA GLU A 117 26.84 21.57 34.96
C GLU A 117 26.23 20.16 34.96
N THR A 118 24.90 20.07 35.10
CA THR A 118 24.18 18.80 35.10
C THR A 118 24.25 18.14 33.72
N LYS A 119 24.14 18.92 32.64
CA LYS A 119 24.30 18.45 31.26
C LYS A 119 25.68 17.84 31.04
N LYS A 120 26.75 18.53 31.44
CA LYS A 120 28.13 18.03 31.30
C LYS A 120 28.33 16.71 32.04
N ARG A 121 27.83 16.62 33.28
CA ARG A 121 27.94 15.41 34.12
C ARG A 121 27.14 14.22 33.57
N LEU A 122 25.93 14.45 33.06
CA LEU A 122 25.12 13.39 32.45
C LEU A 122 25.65 12.97 31.07
N ALA A 123 26.18 13.91 30.30
CA ALA A 123 26.86 13.62 29.04
C ALA A 123 28.12 12.77 29.25
N SER A 124 28.93 13.07 30.28
CA SER A 124 30.13 12.28 30.60
C SER A 124 29.79 10.88 31.12
N ALA A 125 28.71 10.72 31.88
CA ALA A 125 28.14 9.42 32.21
C ALA A 125 27.46 8.71 31.02
N GLY A 126 27.45 9.36 29.85
CA GLY A 126 26.99 8.80 28.60
C GLY A 126 25.49 8.82 28.42
N TYR A 127 24.67 9.45 29.29
CA TYR A 127 23.19 9.40 29.29
C TYR A 127 22.52 9.91 28.00
N PHE A 128 23.25 10.66 27.17
CA PHE A 128 22.76 11.21 25.89
C PHE A 128 23.29 10.50 24.64
N SER A 129 23.89 9.31 24.77
CA SER A 129 24.45 8.56 23.63
C SER A 129 23.37 8.15 22.62
N GLN A 130 23.60 8.44 21.34
CA GLN A 130 22.67 8.10 20.25
C GLN A 130 22.43 6.58 20.12
N GLU A 131 23.41 5.75 20.45
CA GLU A 131 23.34 4.28 20.37
C GLU A 131 22.28 3.65 21.29
N ARG A 132 21.87 4.37 22.36
CA ARG A 132 20.82 3.88 23.26
C ARG A 132 19.42 4.25 22.82
N LYS A 133 19.29 5.19 21.88
CA LYS A 133 17.99 5.66 21.43
C LYS A 133 17.30 4.57 20.63
N ARG A 134 16.08 4.23 21.02
CA ARG A 134 15.25 3.19 20.42
C ARG A 134 14.47 3.77 19.24
N ALA A 135 14.31 2.96 18.20
CA ALA A 135 13.43 3.32 17.10
C ALA A 135 11.96 3.27 17.54
N LEU A 136 11.16 4.22 17.06
CA LEU A 136 9.73 4.22 17.31
C LEU A 136 9.06 3.03 16.60
N PRO A 137 8.04 2.40 17.21
CA PRO A 137 7.30 1.31 16.58
C PRO A 137 6.54 1.81 15.34
N ASN A 138 6.52 1.01 14.28
CA ASN A 138 5.84 1.37 13.03
C ASN A 138 4.31 1.44 13.15
N LEU A 139 3.69 0.85 14.16
CA LEU A 139 2.23 0.93 14.31
C LEU A 139 1.85 0.82 15.79
N PRO A 140 2.07 1.89 16.58
CA PRO A 140 1.75 1.87 18.00
C PRO A 140 0.24 1.74 18.18
N GLN A 141 -0.20 0.64 18.79
CA GLN A 141 -1.61 0.42 19.13
C GLN A 141 -1.95 1.07 20.46
N ARG A 142 -0.99 1.14 21.38
CA ARG A 142 -1.15 1.69 22.73
C ARG A 142 -0.18 2.86 22.92
N ILE A 143 -0.73 4.06 23.02
CA ILE A 143 0.03 5.29 23.22
C ILE A 143 -0.15 5.71 24.67
N GLY A 144 0.93 5.69 25.45
CA GLY A 144 0.95 6.21 26.81
C GLY A 144 1.23 7.70 26.79
N VAL A 145 0.43 8.50 27.47
CA VAL A 145 0.65 9.95 27.62
C VAL A 145 0.80 10.26 29.10
N ILE A 146 1.92 10.87 29.46
CA ILE A 146 2.23 11.29 30.83
C ILE A 146 2.17 12.81 30.84
N THR A 147 1.07 13.36 31.36
CA THR A 147 0.81 14.81 31.44
C THR A 147 -0.29 15.10 32.46
N SER A 148 -0.63 16.37 32.67
CA SER A 148 -1.74 16.73 33.56
C SER A 148 -3.09 16.30 32.97
N PRO A 149 -4.04 15.82 33.80
CA PRO A 149 -5.37 15.44 33.32
C PRO A 149 -6.18 16.64 32.84
N THR A 150 -5.89 17.83 33.38
CA THR A 150 -6.50 19.10 33.01
C THR A 150 -5.46 19.97 32.31
N GLY A 151 -5.66 20.25 31.02
CA GLY A 151 -4.77 21.12 30.25
C GLY A 151 -5.09 21.13 28.75
N ALA A 152 -4.64 22.19 28.05
CA ALA A 152 -4.74 22.27 26.59
C ALA A 152 -3.88 21.20 25.89
N VAL A 153 -2.74 20.84 26.50
CA VAL A 153 -1.78 19.85 26.00
C VAL A 153 -2.42 18.51 25.64
N ILE A 154 -3.21 17.93 26.56
CA ILE A 154 -3.86 16.64 26.31
C ILE A 154 -4.95 16.76 25.24
N GLN A 155 -5.67 17.89 25.18
CA GLN A 155 -6.69 18.13 24.16
C GLN A 155 -6.07 18.26 22.77
N ASP A 156 -4.91 18.92 22.66
CA ASP A 156 -4.17 19.06 21.40
C ASP A 156 -3.67 17.71 20.89
N ILE A 157 -3.08 16.89 21.77
CA ILE A 157 -2.68 15.51 21.45
C ILE A 157 -3.88 14.69 20.98
N LEU A 158 -4.99 14.70 21.73
CA LEU A 158 -6.20 13.95 21.37
C LEU A 158 -6.78 14.40 20.03
N ARG A 159 -6.78 15.71 19.76
CA ARG A 159 -7.28 16.27 18.50
C ARG A 159 -6.50 15.74 17.31
N ILE A 160 -5.18 15.70 17.40
CA ILE A 160 -4.33 15.22 16.30
C ILE A 160 -4.44 13.70 16.15
N LEU A 161 -4.39 12.95 17.25
CA LEU A 161 -4.56 11.50 17.21
C LEU A 161 -5.92 11.11 16.60
N SER A 162 -7.01 11.80 16.98
CA SER A 162 -8.34 11.54 16.41
C SER A 162 -8.47 11.83 14.92
N ARG A 163 -7.67 12.76 14.39
CA ARG A 163 -7.74 13.18 12.99
C ARG A 163 -6.82 12.36 12.07
N ARG A 164 -5.67 11.93 12.57
CA ARG A 164 -4.60 11.32 11.76
C ARG A 164 -4.38 9.83 12.06
N CYS A 165 -4.46 9.41 13.32
CA CYS A 165 -4.21 8.02 13.70
C CYS A 165 -5.48 7.17 13.58
N HIS A 166 -5.37 6.04 12.89
CA HIS A 166 -6.44 5.04 12.79
C HIS A 166 -6.17 3.89 13.76
N GLN A 167 -7.15 3.58 14.61
CA GLN A 167 -7.11 2.46 15.56
C GLN A 167 -5.99 2.56 16.61
N TYR A 168 -6.11 3.55 17.52
CA TYR A 168 -5.23 3.72 18.67
C TYR A 168 -5.98 3.54 20.00
N LYS A 169 -5.26 3.15 21.05
CA LYS A 169 -5.68 3.24 22.45
C LYS A 169 -4.78 4.23 23.16
N LEU A 170 -5.37 5.26 23.73
CA LEU A 170 -4.64 6.24 24.52
C LEU A 170 -4.77 5.90 26.01
N LEU A 171 -3.64 5.80 26.68
CA LEU A 171 -3.52 5.59 28.13
C LEU A 171 -2.94 6.85 28.74
N LEU A 172 -3.77 7.60 29.46
CA LEU A 172 -3.33 8.78 30.18
C LEU A 172 -2.90 8.38 31.60
N TYR A 173 -1.64 8.63 31.95
CA TYR A 173 -1.18 8.56 33.33
C TYR A 173 -1.11 10.00 33.88
N PRO A 174 -2.05 10.41 34.75
CA PRO A 174 -2.11 11.78 35.24
C PRO A 174 -0.97 12.07 36.20
N VAL A 175 -0.19 13.10 35.94
CA VAL A 175 0.90 13.58 36.81
C VAL A 175 0.89 15.09 36.94
N THR A 176 1.48 15.59 38.03
CA THR A 176 1.85 17.01 38.09
C THR A 176 3.05 17.24 37.17
N VAL A 177 2.92 18.24 36.29
CA VAL A 177 3.94 18.59 35.31
C VAL A 177 4.74 19.83 35.71
N GLN A 178 4.47 20.43 36.88
CA GLN A 178 5.17 21.58 37.48
C GLN A 178 5.29 21.40 38.99
N GLY A 179 6.28 22.08 39.56
CA GLY A 179 6.56 22.06 40.99
C GLY A 179 7.59 21.00 41.37
N GLU A 180 8.00 21.02 42.64
CA GLU A 180 9.10 20.21 43.16
C GLU A 180 8.79 18.69 43.19
N THR A 181 7.52 18.29 43.15
CA THR A 181 7.11 16.88 43.13
C THR A 181 7.02 16.30 41.72
N ALA A 182 6.97 17.14 40.69
CA ALA A 182 6.69 16.73 39.31
C ALA A 182 7.71 15.71 38.78
N ALA A 183 9.01 15.95 38.99
CA ALA A 183 10.06 15.05 38.50
C ALA A 183 9.93 13.63 39.08
N LYS A 184 9.57 13.51 40.37
CA LYS A 184 9.37 12.22 41.05
C LYS A 184 8.11 11.51 40.56
N GLU A 185 7.01 12.24 40.38
CA GLU A 185 5.75 11.68 39.87
C GLU A 185 5.90 11.18 38.42
N ILE A 186 6.53 11.98 37.56
CA ILE A 186 6.80 11.60 36.17
C ILE A 186 7.70 10.36 36.11
N THR A 187 8.77 10.33 36.93
CA THR A 187 9.66 9.17 37.01
C THR A 187 8.90 7.91 37.40
N LYS A 188 8.06 7.99 38.44
CA LYS A 188 7.24 6.86 38.89
C LYS A 188 6.23 6.42 37.83
N ALA A 189 5.66 7.36 37.06
CA ALA A 189 4.77 7.02 35.95
C ALA A 189 5.51 6.25 34.84
N ILE A 190 6.74 6.65 34.51
CA ILE A 190 7.58 5.92 33.53
C ILE A 190 7.91 4.51 34.03
N GLU A 191 8.26 4.36 35.30
CA GLU A 191 8.56 3.07 35.93
C GLU A 191 7.35 2.13 35.84
N VAL A 192 6.17 2.58 36.30
CA VAL A 192 4.93 1.78 36.26
C VAL A 192 4.56 1.39 34.83
N MET A 193 4.67 2.30 33.87
CA MET A 193 4.35 2.02 32.47
C MET A 193 5.31 0.99 31.85
N ASN A 194 6.58 0.99 32.26
CA ASN A 194 7.59 0.01 31.84
C ASN A 194 7.35 -1.36 32.49
N GLU A 195 7.13 -1.42 33.81
CA GLU A 195 6.92 -2.67 34.55
C GLU A 195 5.70 -3.45 34.05
N GLU A 196 4.58 -2.75 33.82
CA GLU A 196 3.32 -3.35 33.40
C GLU A 196 3.18 -3.45 31.86
N ASN A 197 4.16 -2.95 31.11
CA ASN A 197 4.20 -2.93 29.64
C ASN A 197 2.87 -2.45 29.01
N LEU A 198 2.35 -1.33 29.53
CA LEU A 198 1.00 -0.84 29.22
C LEU A 198 0.90 -0.18 27.84
N ALA A 199 1.99 0.38 27.33
CA ALA A 199 2.05 1.15 26.09
C ALA A 199 3.18 0.68 25.17
N ASP A 200 3.05 0.92 23.87
CA ASP A 200 4.09 0.67 22.87
C ASP A 200 5.04 1.87 22.72
N VAL A 201 4.54 3.07 23.02
CA VAL A 201 5.28 4.34 22.99
C VAL A 201 4.74 5.26 24.09
N LEU A 202 5.65 6.02 24.72
CA LEU A 202 5.30 7.00 25.74
C LEU A 202 5.53 8.42 25.21
N ILE A 203 4.61 9.32 25.52
CA ILE A 203 4.72 10.76 25.25
C ILE A 203 4.76 11.49 26.58
N LEU A 204 5.87 12.17 26.85
CA LEU A 204 6.00 13.13 27.94
C LEU A 204 5.64 14.51 27.40
N ALA A 205 4.56 15.10 27.88
CA ALA A 205 4.03 16.33 27.30
C ALA A 205 3.80 17.44 28.33
N ARG A 206 4.25 18.64 27.97
CA ARG A 206 4.09 19.88 28.74
C ARG A 206 4.06 21.05 27.74
N GLY A 207 3.22 22.05 27.98
CA GLY A 207 3.22 23.29 27.20
C GLY A 207 4.46 24.15 27.46
N GLY A 208 4.53 25.32 26.82
CA GLY A 208 5.54 26.33 27.14
C GLY A 208 5.40 26.89 28.56
N GLY A 209 6.47 27.49 29.07
CA GLY A 209 6.52 28.12 30.38
C GLY A 209 7.88 28.77 30.63
N SER A 210 8.06 29.41 31.80
CA SER A 210 9.39 29.89 32.19
C SER A 210 10.35 28.72 32.41
N ILE A 211 11.65 29.00 32.50
CA ILE A 211 12.65 27.97 32.80
C ILE A 211 12.39 27.29 34.16
N GLU A 212 11.73 28.00 35.09
CA GLU A 212 11.33 27.47 36.40
C GLU A 212 10.18 26.47 36.26
N ASP A 213 9.20 26.78 35.42
CA ASP A 213 8.05 25.90 35.14
C ASP A 213 8.47 24.59 34.44
N LEU A 214 9.53 24.64 33.64
CA LEU A 214 10.08 23.48 32.92
C LEU A 214 11.19 22.76 33.72
N TRP A 215 11.56 23.27 34.89
CA TRP A 215 12.74 22.79 35.62
C TRP A 215 12.65 21.32 36.04
N ALA A 216 11.44 20.82 36.30
CA ALA A 216 11.19 19.41 36.61
C ALA A 216 11.74 18.45 35.53
N PHE A 217 11.79 18.89 34.26
CA PHE A 217 12.33 18.12 33.13
C PHE A 217 13.86 18.18 33.01
N ASN A 218 14.52 18.99 33.83
CA ASN A 218 15.98 19.09 33.93
C ASN A 218 16.55 18.31 35.14
N GLU A 219 15.71 17.71 35.97
CA GLU A 219 16.18 16.95 37.11
C GLU A 219 16.85 15.64 36.69
N GLU A 220 17.94 15.31 37.39
CA GLU A 220 18.75 14.13 37.10
C GLU A 220 17.94 12.82 37.21
N ILE A 221 17.02 12.74 38.17
CA ILE A 221 16.22 11.54 38.44
C ILE A 221 15.38 11.19 37.21
N LEU A 222 14.71 12.19 36.62
CA LEU A 222 13.88 12.01 35.44
C LEU A 222 14.72 11.67 34.20
N VAL A 223 15.86 12.35 34.01
CA VAL A 223 16.75 12.05 32.87
C VAL A 223 17.25 10.60 32.90
N LYS A 224 17.60 10.10 34.09
CA LYS A 224 18.00 8.69 34.25
C LYS A 224 16.85 7.76 33.91
N ALA A 225 15.65 8.01 34.44
CA ALA A 225 14.47 7.19 34.19
C ALA A 225 14.11 7.11 32.70
N VAL A 226 14.18 8.24 31.99
CA VAL A 226 13.94 8.30 30.54
C VAL A 226 14.99 7.48 29.79
N ALA A 227 16.28 7.68 30.10
CA ALA A 227 17.37 6.99 29.42
C ALA A 227 17.40 5.47 29.69
N THR A 228 16.89 5.01 30.84
CA THR A 228 16.81 3.58 31.19
C THR A 228 15.50 2.92 30.77
N SER A 229 14.55 3.68 30.21
CA SER A 229 13.24 3.18 29.83
C SER A 229 13.32 2.02 28.83
N THR A 230 12.44 1.03 29.01
CA THR A 230 12.27 -0.06 28.04
C THR A 230 11.32 0.32 26.89
N LEU A 231 10.37 1.18 27.17
CA LEU A 231 9.45 1.74 26.18
C LEU A 231 10.09 2.97 25.52
N PRO A 232 9.94 3.16 24.20
CA PRO A 232 10.44 4.33 23.52
C PRO A 232 9.68 5.58 23.97
N ILE A 233 10.41 6.65 24.27
CA ILE A 233 9.90 7.90 24.85
C ILE A 233 10.06 9.05 23.86
N ILE A 234 8.96 9.77 23.63
CA ILE A 234 8.92 11.03 22.92
C ILE A 234 8.80 12.16 23.95
N SER A 235 9.78 13.06 23.95
CA SER A 235 9.73 14.27 24.78
C SER A 235 9.09 15.41 23.99
N ALA A 236 8.04 16.01 24.55
CA ALA A 236 7.23 17.06 23.96
C ALA A 236 7.01 18.19 24.97
N VAL A 237 8.12 18.77 25.43
CA VAL A 237 8.18 19.75 26.52
C VAL A 237 8.54 21.11 25.94
N GLY A 238 7.64 22.09 26.07
CA GLY A 238 7.88 23.47 25.63
C GLY A 238 7.64 23.71 24.14
N HIS A 239 8.36 24.69 23.59
CA HIS A 239 8.38 25.08 22.17
C HIS A 239 9.73 24.77 21.50
N GLU A 240 9.89 25.16 20.22
CA GLU A 240 11.11 24.91 19.45
C GLU A 240 12.41 25.38 20.12
N THR A 241 12.35 26.51 20.84
CA THR A 241 13.49 27.13 21.54
C THR A 241 13.78 26.54 22.91
N ASP A 242 12.84 25.81 23.48
CA ASP A 242 12.94 25.31 24.85
C ASP A 242 13.64 23.95 24.80
N TYR A 243 14.85 23.88 25.33
CA TYR A 243 15.63 22.64 25.41
C TYR A 243 15.76 22.20 26.86
N THR A 244 15.26 21.01 27.16
CA THR A 244 15.41 20.38 28.47
C THR A 244 16.38 19.21 28.43
N LEU A 245 16.92 18.82 29.59
CA LEU A 245 17.78 17.63 29.68
C LEU A 245 17.01 16.34 29.34
N CYS A 246 15.72 16.30 29.63
CA CYS A 246 14.81 15.23 29.20
C CYS A 246 14.80 15.06 27.68
N ASP A 247 14.78 16.16 26.90
CA ASP A 247 14.78 16.10 25.43
C ASP A 247 16.05 15.45 24.86
N PHE A 248 17.19 15.64 25.53
CA PHE A 248 18.45 15.03 25.10
C PHE A 248 18.49 13.53 25.42
N ALA A 249 17.83 13.11 26.49
CA ALA A 249 17.77 11.72 26.93
C ALA A 249 16.70 10.90 26.19
N ALA A 250 15.61 11.53 25.76
CA ALA A 250 14.53 10.89 25.03
C ALA A 250 14.98 10.36 23.66
N ASP A 251 14.25 9.36 23.16
CA ASP A 251 14.53 8.74 21.87
C ASP A 251 14.25 9.70 20.72
N VAL A 252 13.12 10.41 20.82
CA VAL A 252 12.71 11.42 19.84
C VAL A 252 12.24 12.67 20.57
N ARG A 253 12.74 13.83 20.12
CA ARG A 253 12.24 15.13 20.55
C ARG A 253 11.15 15.59 19.61
N ALA A 254 10.04 16.05 20.17
CA ALA A 254 8.99 16.79 19.49
C ALA A 254 8.99 18.25 19.98
N PRO A 255 8.95 19.25 19.09
CA PRO A 255 8.97 20.66 19.48
C PRO A 255 7.69 21.13 20.16
N THR A 256 6.58 20.41 20.00
CA THR A 256 5.29 20.69 20.63
C THR A 256 4.56 19.39 20.96
N PRO A 257 3.63 19.39 21.93
CA PRO A 257 2.75 18.25 22.19
C PRO A 257 2.00 17.76 20.94
N SER A 258 1.57 18.72 20.12
CA SER A 258 0.92 18.46 18.84
C SER A 258 1.84 17.71 17.88
N ALA A 259 3.08 18.16 17.71
CA ALA A 259 4.06 17.50 16.86
C ALA A 259 4.40 16.08 17.35
N ALA A 260 4.37 15.83 18.65
CA ALA A 260 4.57 14.50 19.20
C ALA A 260 3.50 13.52 18.73
N ALA A 261 2.23 13.95 18.75
CA ALA A 261 1.13 13.16 18.20
C ALA A 261 1.28 12.93 16.69
N GLU A 262 1.77 13.92 15.93
CA GLU A 262 2.02 13.75 14.49
C GLU A 262 3.11 12.72 14.21
N ILE A 263 4.23 12.76 14.94
CA ILE A 263 5.33 11.78 14.81
C ILE A 263 4.82 10.36 15.04
N VAL A 264 3.97 10.16 16.06
CA VAL A 264 3.36 8.87 16.34
C VAL A 264 2.41 8.42 15.21
N CYS A 265 1.72 9.35 14.54
CA CYS A 265 0.79 9.03 13.46
C CYS A 265 1.41 8.89 12.07
N GLN A 266 2.65 9.36 11.84
CA GLN A 266 3.29 9.34 10.52
C GLN A 266 3.26 7.96 9.87
N SER A 267 3.47 6.91 10.65
CA SER A 267 3.51 5.55 10.14
C SER A 267 2.13 5.04 9.68
N SER A 268 1.04 5.49 10.30
CA SER A 268 -0.32 5.14 9.90
C SER A 268 -0.73 5.82 8.60
N GLU A 269 -0.37 7.09 8.40
CA GLU A 269 -0.60 7.81 7.14
C GLU A 269 0.19 7.19 6.00
N GLN A 270 1.45 6.81 6.24
CA GLN A 270 2.28 6.11 5.25
C GLN A 270 1.68 4.77 4.83
N LEU A 271 1.14 4.00 5.78
CA LEU A 271 0.50 2.71 5.49
C LEU A 271 -0.79 2.88 4.67
N LEU A 272 -1.60 3.89 4.98
CA LEU A 272 -2.79 4.23 4.20
C LEU A 272 -2.43 4.65 2.77
N HIS A 273 -1.41 5.49 2.60
CA HIS A 273 -0.91 5.86 1.28
C HIS A 273 -0.37 4.65 0.52
N ALA A 274 0.38 3.75 1.16
CA ALA A 274 0.85 2.53 0.52
C ALA A 274 -0.30 1.62 0.07
N LEU A 275 -1.36 1.51 0.88
CA LEU A 275 -2.56 0.73 0.54
C LEU A 275 -3.35 1.37 -0.60
N GLN A 276 -3.55 2.68 -0.58
CA GLN A 276 -4.18 3.43 -1.67
C GLN A 276 -3.41 3.28 -2.99
N ASN A 277 -2.08 3.39 -2.94
CA ASN A 277 -1.23 3.19 -4.11
C ASN A 277 -1.37 1.77 -4.66
N SER A 278 -1.41 0.77 -3.78
CA SER A 278 -1.62 -0.63 -4.16
C SER A 278 -2.99 -0.86 -4.80
N LEU A 279 -4.05 -0.23 -4.26
CA LEU A 279 -5.39 -0.30 -4.84
C LEU A 279 -5.47 0.39 -6.21
N ASN A 280 -4.87 1.56 -6.36
CA ASN A 280 -4.80 2.27 -7.65
C ASN A 280 -4.01 1.45 -8.68
N TYR A 281 -2.92 0.82 -8.26
CA TYR A 281 -2.14 -0.09 -9.10
C TYR A 281 -2.98 -1.29 -9.55
N LEU A 282 -3.70 -1.94 -8.63
CA LEU A 282 -4.59 -3.06 -8.97
C LEU A 282 -5.72 -2.63 -9.92
N HIS A 283 -6.34 -1.48 -9.66
CA HIS A 283 -7.44 -0.96 -10.46
C HIS A 283 -6.99 -0.64 -11.89
N THR A 284 -5.86 0.06 -12.04
CA THR A 284 -5.29 0.40 -13.36
C THR A 284 -4.90 -0.86 -14.14
N HIS A 285 -4.26 -1.84 -13.49
CA HIS A 285 -3.94 -3.11 -14.15
C HIS A 285 -5.17 -3.94 -14.51
N ALA A 286 -6.20 -3.97 -13.67
CA ALA A 286 -7.46 -4.64 -13.99
C ALA A 286 -8.15 -3.99 -15.19
N GLN A 287 -8.18 -2.66 -15.26
CA GLN A 287 -8.73 -1.93 -16.40
C GLN A 287 -7.95 -2.19 -17.69
N GLN A 288 -6.61 -2.17 -17.62
CA GLN A 288 -5.75 -2.49 -18.76
C GLN A 288 -5.93 -3.95 -19.23
N PHE A 289 -6.08 -4.88 -18.29
CA PHE A 289 -6.33 -6.28 -18.62
C PHE A 289 -7.69 -6.46 -19.30
N LEU A 290 -8.75 -5.86 -18.75
CA LEU A 290 -10.09 -5.90 -19.33
C LEU A 290 -10.14 -5.21 -20.70
N SER A 291 -9.45 -4.08 -20.88
CA SER A 291 -9.39 -3.37 -22.17
C SER A 291 -8.64 -4.19 -23.22
N ALA A 292 -7.52 -4.82 -22.84
CA ALA A 292 -6.79 -5.73 -23.73
C ALA A 292 -7.65 -6.94 -24.15
N LYS A 293 -8.40 -7.53 -23.21
CA LYS A 293 -9.29 -8.66 -23.50
C LYS A 293 -10.48 -8.26 -24.35
N THR A 294 -11.08 -7.10 -24.12
CA THR A 294 -12.17 -6.59 -24.96
C THR A 294 -11.68 -6.25 -26.37
N GLN A 295 -10.47 -5.69 -26.53
CA GLN A 295 -9.87 -5.50 -27.85
C GLN A 295 -9.62 -6.83 -28.57
N GLN A 296 -9.13 -7.85 -27.87
CA GLN A 296 -8.93 -9.19 -28.42
C GLN A 296 -10.27 -9.81 -28.87
N LEU A 297 -11.32 -9.70 -28.05
CA LEU A 297 -12.67 -10.15 -28.39
C LEU A 297 -13.26 -9.39 -29.57
N LEU A 298 -13.04 -8.07 -29.66
CA LEU A 298 -13.48 -7.27 -30.81
C LEU A 298 -12.77 -7.69 -32.10
N GLN A 299 -11.48 -8.05 -32.04
CA GLN A 299 -10.78 -8.59 -33.20
C GLN A 299 -11.36 -9.94 -33.63
N TRP A 300 -11.62 -10.86 -32.70
CA TRP A 300 -12.27 -12.13 -33.00
C TRP A 300 -13.69 -11.94 -33.53
N ARG A 301 -14.45 -11.01 -32.95
CA ARG A 301 -15.79 -10.64 -33.43
C ARG A 301 -15.72 -10.10 -34.86
N ARG A 302 -14.77 -9.22 -35.19
CA ARG A 302 -14.57 -8.76 -36.59
C ARG A 302 -14.15 -9.89 -37.53
N GLN A 303 -13.40 -10.89 -37.06
CA GLN A 303 -13.05 -12.07 -37.85
C GLN A 303 -14.26 -13.00 -38.07
N LEU A 304 -15.15 -13.11 -37.08
CA LEU A 304 -16.41 -13.86 -37.15
C LEU A 304 -17.47 -13.13 -38.00
N ASP A 305 -17.59 -11.81 -37.86
CA ASP A 305 -18.50 -10.94 -38.61
C ASP A 305 -18.08 -10.80 -40.09
N ARG A 306 -16.85 -11.21 -40.45
CA ARG A 306 -16.50 -11.55 -41.84
C ARG A 306 -17.21 -12.86 -42.21
N ILE A 307 -18.51 -12.73 -42.47
CA ILE A 307 -19.47 -13.75 -42.93
C ILE A 307 -19.05 -14.41 -44.27
N ASP A 308 -17.91 -14.03 -44.86
CA ASP A 308 -17.40 -14.59 -46.12
C ASP A 308 -16.69 -15.94 -46.00
N LEU A 309 -16.46 -16.44 -44.78
CA LEU A 309 -15.87 -17.78 -44.58
C LEU A 309 -16.76 -18.90 -45.16
N PHE A 310 -18.08 -18.73 -45.11
CA PHE A 310 -19.02 -19.69 -45.69
C PHE A 310 -19.34 -19.38 -47.16
N HIS A 311 -19.38 -18.11 -47.58
CA HIS A 311 -19.65 -17.76 -48.98
C HIS A 311 -18.60 -18.32 -49.95
N SER A 312 -17.32 -18.25 -49.60
CA SER A 312 -16.25 -18.80 -50.45
C SER A 312 -16.29 -20.33 -50.56
N SER A 313 -16.61 -21.01 -49.46
CA SER A 313 -16.77 -22.48 -49.42
C SER A 313 -18.04 -22.92 -50.16
N GLN A 314 -19.13 -22.16 -50.04
CA GLN A 314 -20.39 -22.42 -50.73
C GLN A 314 -20.27 -22.17 -52.24
N GLN A 315 -19.61 -21.10 -52.66
CA GLN A 315 -19.27 -20.86 -54.07
C GLN A 315 -18.37 -21.96 -54.64
N SER A 316 -17.41 -22.46 -53.86
CA SER A 316 -16.55 -23.57 -54.26
C SER A 316 -17.35 -24.87 -54.43
N LEU A 317 -18.29 -25.16 -53.52
CA LEU A 317 -19.19 -26.30 -53.62
C LEU A 317 -20.15 -26.18 -54.81
N ASP A 318 -20.70 -25.00 -55.07
CA ASP A 318 -21.57 -24.75 -56.23
C ASP A 318 -20.80 -24.92 -57.54
N TYR A 319 -19.55 -24.44 -57.60
CA TYR A 319 -18.68 -24.65 -58.76
C TYR A 319 -18.38 -26.13 -58.97
N LEU A 320 -18.03 -26.87 -57.91
CA LEU A 320 -17.78 -28.31 -57.98
C LEU A 320 -19.03 -29.09 -58.40
N ARG A 321 -20.21 -28.69 -57.92
CA ARG A 321 -21.50 -29.29 -58.29
C ARG A 321 -21.80 -29.08 -59.77
N GLN A 322 -21.67 -27.84 -60.27
CA GLN A 322 -21.85 -27.53 -61.69
C GLN A 322 -20.80 -28.23 -62.58
N ALA A 323 -19.57 -28.40 -62.11
CA ALA A 323 -18.55 -29.14 -62.83
C ALA A 323 -18.88 -30.64 -62.90
N ALA A 324 -19.33 -31.22 -61.78
CA ALA A 324 -19.76 -32.62 -61.71
C ALA A 324 -20.97 -32.89 -62.63
N ASP A 325 -21.99 -32.02 -62.60
CA ASP A 325 -23.17 -32.15 -63.46
C ASP A 325 -22.80 -32.08 -64.94
N ARG A 326 -21.92 -31.14 -65.33
CA ARG A 326 -21.40 -31.04 -66.71
C ARG A 326 -20.65 -32.29 -67.13
N LEU A 327 -19.78 -32.83 -66.27
CA LEU A 327 -19.04 -34.06 -66.56
C LEU A 327 -19.97 -35.26 -66.66
N MET A 328 -20.98 -35.35 -65.81
CA MET A 328 -21.96 -36.43 -65.82
C MET A 328 -22.82 -36.38 -67.09
N GLN A 329 -23.32 -35.19 -67.47
CA GLN A 329 -24.06 -35.00 -68.72
C GLN A 329 -23.20 -35.33 -69.94
N ALA A 330 -21.94 -34.88 -69.98
CA ALA A 330 -21.02 -35.18 -71.07
C ALA A 330 -20.77 -36.69 -71.19
N LYS A 331 -20.54 -37.40 -70.07
CA LYS A 331 -20.40 -38.86 -70.08
C LYS A 331 -21.68 -39.58 -70.49
N LEU A 332 -22.83 -39.11 -70.03
CA LEU A 332 -24.13 -39.70 -70.39
C LEU A 332 -24.37 -39.56 -71.89
N LEU A 333 -24.16 -38.36 -72.45
CA LEU A 333 -24.27 -38.12 -73.89
C LEU A 333 -23.28 -38.97 -74.70
N GLN A 334 -22.03 -39.08 -74.24
CA GLN A 334 -21.04 -39.94 -74.88
C GLN A 334 -21.49 -41.42 -74.86
N SER A 335 -22.00 -41.91 -73.74
CA SER A 335 -22.49 -43.30 -73.63
C SER A 335 -23.72 -43.56 -74.50
N ILE A 336 -24.64 -42.60 -74.60
CA ILE A 336 -25.80 -42.67 -75.50
C ILE A 336 -25.34 -42.65 -76.96
N GLN A 337 -24.35 -41.82 -77.31
CA GLN A 337 -23.79 -41.80 -78.66
C GLN A 337 -23.08 -43.11 -78.99
N SER A 338 -22.27 -43.66 -78.08
CA SER A 338 -21.65 -44.97 -78.25
C SER A 338 -22.69 -46.08 -78.42
N TYR A 339 -23.74 -46.09 -77.60
CA TYR A 339 -24.85 -47.03 -77.75
C TYR A 339 -25.56 -46.88 -79.10
N LYS A 340 -25.86 -45.65 -79.54
CA LYS A 340 -26.45 -45.39 -80.86
C LYS A 340 -25.53 -45.83 -82.00
N GLN A 341 -24.21 -45.62 -81.87
CA GLN A 341 -23.23 -46.09 -82.86
C GLN A 341 -23.18 -47.61 -82.90
N SER A 342 -23.11 -48.30 -81.76
CA SER A 342 -23.15 -49.76 -81.68
C SER A 342 -24.48 -50.33 -82.19
N SER A 343 -25.62 -49.71 -81.84
CA SER A 343 -26.94 -50.07 -82.35
C SER A 343 -27.04 -49.86 -83.86
N ARG A 344 -26.52 -48.76 -84.41
CA ARG A 344 -26.45 -48.53 -85.86
C ARG A 344 -25.51 -49.52 -86.54
N TRP A 345 -24.39 -49.87 -85.92
CA TRP A 345 -23.46 -50.87 -86.44
C TRP A 345 -24.10 -52.27 -86.49
N LEU A 346 -24.96 -52.59 -85.52
CA LEU A 346 -25.74 -53.82 -85.49
C LEU A 346 -26.93 -53.79 -86.46
N GLN A 347 -27.62 -52.66 -86.60
CA GLN A 347 -28.83 -52.52 -87.43
C GLN A 347 -28.53 -52.31 -88.92
N ASN A 348 -27.41 -51.66 -89.27
CA ASN A 348 -27.02 -51.49 -90.67
C ASN A 348 -25.96 -52.52 -91.08
N ASN A 349 -26.39 -53.44 -91.94
CA ASN A 349 -25.54 -54.26 -92.79
C ASN A 349 -24.65 -55.29 -92.11
N PHE A 350 -24.97 -55.75 -90.90
CA PHE A 350 -24.33 -56.96 -90.35
C PHE A 350 -24.76 -58.21 -91.15
N LEU A 351 -26.07 -58.40 -91.37
CA LEU A 351 -26.60 -59.50 -92.16
C LEU A 351 -26.23 -59.40 -93.66
N GLN A 352 -26.26 -58.20 -94.25
CA GLN A 352 -25.81 -58.02 -95.64
C GLN A 352 -24.31 -58.28 -95.81
N ARG A 353 -23.46 -57.87 -94.86
CA ARG A 353 -22.01 -58.13 -94.94
C ARG A 353 -21.64 -59.58 -94.67
N ILE A 354 -22.35 -60.27 -93.76
CA ILE A 354 -22.17 -61.70 -93.55
C ILE A 354 -22.62 -62.48 -94.78
N ASN A 355 -23.77 -62.12 -95.38
CA ASN A 355 -24.22 -62.76 -96.61
C ASN A 355 -23.27 -62.48 -97.78
N GLN A 356 -22.76 -61.25 -97.93
CA GLN A 356 -21.72 -60.95 -98.94
C GLN A 356 -20.44 -61.74 -98.69
N ARG A 357 -19.94 -61.82 -97.44
CA ARG A 357 -18.77 -62.63 -97.10
C ARG A 357 -18.99 -64.12 -97.30
N LEU A 358 -20.15 -64.67 -96.97
CA LEU A 358 -20.50 -66.07 -97.24
C LEU A 358 -20.58 -66.34 -98.73
N HIS A 359 -21.10 -65.38 -99.50
CA HIS A 359 -21.18 -65.48 -100.95
C HIS A 359 -19.80 -65.38 -101.61
N ASP A 360 -18.92 -64.52 -101.12
CA ASP A 360 -17.53 -64.42 -101.57
C ASP A 360 -16.72 -65.67 -101.18
N VAL A 361 -16.91 -66.22 -99.98
CA VAL A 361 -16.29 -67.48 -99.57
C VAL A 361 -16.81 -68.66 -100.39
N SER A 362 -18.09 -68.69 -100.72
CA SER A 362 -18.68 -69.69 -101.64
C SER A 362 -18.07 -69.58 -103.04
N ARG A 363 -17.94 -68.37 -103.60
CA ARG A 363 -17.25 -68.16 -104.88
C ARG A 363 -15.77 -68.55 -104.81
N MET A 364 -15.08 -68.24 -103.72
CA MET A 364 -13.67 -68.61 -103.53
C MET A 364 -13.51 -70.12 -103.38
N LEU A 365 -14.42 -70.81 -102.68
CA LEU A 365 -14.41 -72.27 -102.59
C LEU A 365 -14.71 -72.90 -103.95
N HIS A 366 -15.70 -72.40 -104.68
CA HIS A 366 -16.04 -72.92 -106.01
C HIS A 366 -14.91 -72.67 -107.02
N ALA A 367 -14.33 -71.46 -107.03
CA ALA A 367 -13.15 -71.14 -107.84
C ALA A 367 -11.92 -71.96 -107.43
N SER A 368 -11.71 -72.19 -106.12
CA SER A 368 -10.59 -73.02 -105.65
C SER A 368 -10.80 -74.51 -105.96
N MET A 369 -12.03 -75.03 -105.92
CA MET A 369 -12.34 -76.40 -106.33
C MET A 369 -12.16 -76.58 -107.84
N CYS A 370 -12.63 -75.62 -108.65
CA CYS A 370 -12.39 -75.61 -110.10
C CYS A 370 -10.89 -75.51 -110.42
N ASN A 371 -10.15 -74.64 -109.70
CA ASN A 371 -8.70 -74.53 -109.85
C ASN A 371 -7.95 -75.74 -109.29
N GLN A 372 -8.44 -76.42 -108.26
CA GLN A 372 -7.86 -77.68 -107.76
C GLN A 372 -8.08 -78.79 -108.79
N LEU A 373 -9.27 -78.94 -109.35
CA LEU A 373 -9.54 -79.88 -110.45
C LEU A 373 -8.66 -79.59 -111.67
N PHE A 374 -8.51 -78.31 -112.04
CA PHE A 374 -7.63 -77.89 -113.12
C PHE A 374 -6.15 -78.14 -112.79
N ASN A 375 -5.73 -77.87 -111.55
CA ASN A 375 -4.37 -78.11 -111.07
C ASN A 375 -4.05 -79.60 -110.90
N TRP A 376 -5.00 -80.46 -110.58
CA TRP A 376 -4.79 -81.91 -110.54
C TRP A 376 -4.66 -82.46 -111.95
N LYS A 377 -5.46 -81.96 -112.90
CA LYS A 377 -5.35 -82.28 -114.33
C LYS A 377 -4.01 -81.79 -114.91
N HIS A 378 -3.56 -80.60 -114.53
CA HIS A 378 -2.27 -80.05 -114.94
C HIS A 378 -1.07 -80.64 -114.19
N ARG A 379 -1.17 -81.02 -112.91
CA ARG A 379 -0.08 -81.70 -112.16
C ARG A 379 0.11 -83.14 -112.61
N TYR A 380 -0.96 -83.85 -112.98
CA TYR A 380 -0.85 -85.12 -113.69
C TYR A 380 -0.08 -84.97 -115.01
N PHE A 381 -0.26 -83.83 -115.71
CA PHE A 381 0.45 -83.51 -116.95
C PHE A 381 1.88 -82.98 -116.73
N HIS A 382 2.14 -82.24 -115.64
CA HIS A 382 3.43 -81.63 -115.31
C HIS A 382 4.39 -82.57 -114.58
N ILE A 383 3.90 -83.50 -113.74
CA ILE A 383 4.73 -84.59 -113.15
C ILE A 383 5.20 -85.54 -114.26
N LYS A 384 4.43 -85.66 -115.35
CA LYS A 384 4.82 -86.36 -116.57
C LYS A 384 5.84 -85.60 -117.45
N ARG A 385 6.07 -84.29 -117.23
CA ARG A 385 6.85 -83.44 -118.16
C ARG A 385 8.07 -82.73 -117.58
N ASN A 386 8.10 -82.41 -116.28
CA ASN A 386 9.18 -81.58 -115.71
C ASN A 386 10.14 -82.37 -114.81
N LEU A 387 10.44 -83.59 -115.25
CA LEU A 387 11.68 -84.34 -115.02
C LEU A 387 12.89 -83.67 -115.71
N ILE A 388 12.75 -82.45 -116.23
CA ILE A 388 13.75 -81.79 -117.06
C ILE A 388 13.84 -80.32 -116.65
N SER A 389 15.06 -79.94 -116.28
CA SER A 389 15.64 -78.59 -116.24
C SER A 389 15.25 -77.61 -115.13
N LEU A 390 16.16 -77.60 -114.14
CA LEU A 390 16.69 -76.54 -113.27
C LEU A 390 16.76 -75.08 -113.79
N ASN A 391 16.98 -74.20 -112.78
CA ASN A 391 17.61 -72.86 -112.75
C ASN A 391 16.71 -71.64 -113.07
N ARG A 392 16.70 -70.53 -112.31
CA ARG A 392 17.56 -70.00 -111.21
C ARG A 392 16.82 -68.92 -110.40
N GLU A 393 17.48 -68.50 -109.32
CA GLU A 393 17.05 -67.82 -108.09
C GLU A 393 16.96 -66.26 -108.06
N HIS A 394 16.14 -65.76 -107.10
CA HIS A 394 16.22 -64.56 -106.19
C HIS A 394 16.28 -63.12 -106.73
N PRO A 395 15.85 -62.03 -105.98
CA PRO A 395 15.83 -61.85 -104.51
C PRO A 395 14.68 -61.00 -103.88
N PHE A 396 14.10 -61.37 -102.72
CA PHE A 396 13.09 -60.52 -102.01
C PHE A 396 13.16 -60.52 -100.47
N SER A 397 13.85 -61.48 -99.84
CA SER A 397 13.84 -61.68 -98.38
C SER A 397 14.73 -60.69 -97.60
N HIS A 398 15.77 -60.12 -98.22
CA HIS A 398 16.78 -59.35 -97.48
C HIS A 398 16.32 -57.93 -97.10
N LYS A 399 15.51 -57.26 -97.93
CA LYS A 399 15.00 -55.90 -97.65
C LYS A 399 13.95 -55.87 -96.53
N LEU A 400 13.12 -56.91 -96.41
CA LEU A 400 12.06 -56.98 -95.41
C LEU A 400 12.63 -57.07 -93.98
N PHE A 401 13.78 -57.72 -93.81
CA PHE A 401 14.43 -57.91 -92.52
C PHE A 401 15.00 -56.59 -91.95
N LEU A 402 15.57 -55.74 -92.80
CA LEU A 402 16.20 -54.48 -92.39
C LEU A 402 15.17 -53.43 -91.91
N TRP A 403 13.99 -53.37 -92.54
CA TRP A 403 12.93 -52.43 -92.12
C TRP A 403 12.29 -52.80 -90.78
N ASN A 404 12.08 -54.10 -90.51
CA ASN A 404 11.55 -54.55 -89.23
C ASN A 404 12.50 -54.21 -88.06
N LEU A 405 13.82 -54.29 -88.27
CA LEU A 405 14.81 -53.95 -87.26
C LEU A 405 14.82 -52.46 -86.88
N GLN A 406 14.60 -51.57 -87.83
CA GLN A 406 14.59 -50.12 -87.58
C GLN A 406 13.34 -49.68 -86.83
N ILE A 407 12.16 -50.18 -87.21
CA ILE A 407 10.88 -49.86 -86.55
C ILE A 407 10.89 -50.35 -85.10
N CYS A 408 11.38 -51.56 -84.84
CA CYS A 408 11.45 -52.11 -83.49
C CYS A 408 12.38 -51.31 -82.57
N ARG A 409 13.50 -50.77 -83.09
CA ARG A 409 14.41 -49.92 -82.30
C ARG A 409 13.79 -48.58 -81.93
N ALA A 410 13.13 -47.91 -82.88
CA ALA A 410 12.50 -46.61 -82.64
C ALA A 410 11.33 -46.69 -81.63
N LEU A 411 10.50 -47.73 -81.73
CA LEU A 411 9.40 -47.96 -80.78
C LEU A 411 9.92 -48.25 -79.38
N ARG A 412 10.99 -49.06 -79.25
CA ARG A 412 11.59 -49.40 -77.96
C ARG A 412 12.19 -48.17 -77.26
N GLN A 413 12.87 -47.28 -77.99
CA GLN A 413 13.41 -46.04 -77.44
C GLN A 413 12.32 -45.08 -76.96
N ARG A 414 11.24 -44.90 -77.73
CA ARG A 414 10.10 -44.05 -77.31
C ARG A 414 9.41 -44.57 -76.06
N LEU A 415 9.11 -45.87 -76.00
CA LEU A 415 8.48 -46.48 -74.82
C LEU A 415 9.36 -46.38 -73.57
N GLN A 416 10.68 -46.55 -73.71
CA GLN A 416 11.61 -46.36 -72.59
C GLN A 416 11.61 -44.91 -72.09
N SER A 417 11.67 -43.92 -72.99
CA SER A 417 11.66 -42.50 -72.60
C SER A 417 10.37 -42.09 -71.87
N SER A 418 9.20 -42.55 -72.34
CA SER A 418 7.91 -42.32 -71.67
C SER A 418 7.83 -42.99 -70.29
N PHE A 419 8.37 -44.19 -70.15
CA PHE A 419 8.42 -44.90 -68.87
C PHE A 419 9.29 -44.17 -67.84
N TYR A 420 10.48 -43.70 -68.23
CA TYR A 420 11.35 -42.92 -67.35
C TYR A 420 10.71 -41.60 -66.90
N PHE A 421 10.02 -40.90 -67.80
CA PHE A 421 9.32 -39.65 -67.47
C PHE A 421 8.18 -39.86 -66.47
N LEU A 422 7.36 -40.90 -66.66
CA LEU A 422 6.27 -41.25 -65.74
C LEU A 422 6.80 -41.63 -64.35
N ASN A 423 7.88 -42.41 -64.28
CA ASN A 423 8.48 -42.83 -63.03
C ASN A 423 9.09 -41.64 -62.25
N TYR A 424 9.72 -40.69 -62.97
CA TYR A 424 10.20 -39.44 -62.38
C TYR A 424 9.06 -38.59 -61.79
N LYS A 425 7.94 -38.44 -62.52
CA LYS A 425 6.75 -37.72 -62.04
C LYS A 425 6.11 -38.39 -60.83
N GLN A 426 6.04 -39.73 -60.82
CA GLN A 426 5.54 -40.50 -59.69
C GLN A 426 6.39 -40.25 -58.42
N LYS A 427 7.72 -40.29 -58.54
CA LYS A 427 8.64 -39.96 -57.43
C LYS A 427 8.50 -38.52 -56.94
N GLN A 428 8.30 -37.56 -57.84
CA GLN A 428 8.11 -36.16 -57.46
C GLN A 428 6.79 -35.97 -56.69
N LEU A 429 5.72 -36.64 -57.10
CA LEU A 429 4.42 -36.60 -56.40
C LEU A 429 4.49 -37.29 -55.03
N SER A 430 5.16 -38.45 -54.92
CA SER A 430 5.32 -39.15 -53.64
C SER A 430 6.13 -38.32 -52.64
N HIS A 431 7.19 -37.65 -53.09
CA HIS A 431 7.96 -36.74 -52.24
C HIS A 431 7.11 -35.55 -51.75
N ARG A 432 6.32 -34.93 -52.63
CA ARG A 432 5.43 -33.82 -52.23
C ARG A 432 4.35 -34.28 -51.24
N ALA A 433 3.77 -35.46 -51.44
CA ALA A 433 2.81 -36.06 -50.51
C ALA A 433 3.45 -36.31 -49.13
N LEU A 434 4.69 -36.80 -49.09
CA LEU A 434 5.44 -37.00 -47.84
C LEU A 434 5.67 -35.68 -47.09
N CYS A 435 6.14 -34.63 -47.78
CA CYS A 435 6.34 -33.32 -47.16
C CYS A 435 5.03 -32.73 -46.62
N LEU A 436 3.93 -32.92 -47.33
CA LEU A 436 2.62 -32.41 -46.91
C LEU A 436 2.11 -33.17 -45.66
N ASN A 437 2.31 -34.49 -45.62
CA ASN A 437 2.01 -35.30 -44.43
C ASN A 437 2.86 -34.91 -43.23
N GLN A 438 4.16 -34.62 -43.41
CA GLN A 438 5.02 -34.12 -42.34
C GLN A 438 4.54 -32.77 -41.79
N LYS A 439 4.13 -31.84 -42.65
CA LYS A 439 3.56 -30.55 -42.22
C LYS A 439 2.25 -30.72 -41.46
N ILE A 440 1.37 -31.61 -41.92
CA ILE A 440 0.12 -31.93 -41.21
C ILE A 440 0.42 -32.53 -39.83
N PHE A 441 1.40 -33.44 -39.75
CA PHE A 441 1.81 -34.06 -38.49
C PHE A 441 2.38 -33.05 -37.49
N GLN A 442 3.25 -32.14 -37.93
CA GLN A 442 3.78 -31.04 -37.11
C GLN A 442 2.67 -30.10 -36.63
N GLY A 443 1.71 -29.76 -37.51
CA GLY A 443 0.54 -28.97 -37.13
C GLY A 443 -0.32 -29.66 -36.07
N ARG A 444 -0.58 -30.96 -36.22
CA ARG A 444 -1.33 -31.75 -35.22
C ARG A 444 -0.60 -31.82 -33.88
N GLN A 445 0.71 -32.06 -33.87
CA GLN A 445 1.49 -32.04 -32.63
C GLN A 445 1.44 -30.67 -31.93
N SER A 446 1.54 -29.59 -32.70
CA SER A 446 1.47 -28.23 -32.16
C SER A 446 0.10 -27.97 -31.50
N LEU A 447 -0.99 -28.39 -32.14
CA LEU A 447 -2.35 -28.31 -31.56
C LEU A 447 -2.46 -29.13 -30.27
N THR A 448 -1.97 -30.38 -30.25
CA THR A 448 -2.01 -31.21 -29.03
C THR A 448 -1.22 -30.61 -27.87
N ASN A 449 -0.11 -29.92 -28.15
CA ASN A 449 0.69 -29.25 -27.12
C ASN A 449 -0.02 -28.00 -26.59
N ILE A 450 -0.71 -27.26 -27.46
CA ILE A 450 -1.54 -26.12 -27.06
C ILE A 450 -2.70 -26.60 -26.19
N ASP A 451 -3.41 -27.65 -26.59
CA ASP A 451 -4.51 -28.24 -25.80
C ASP A 451 -4.03 -28.66 -24.42
N LYS A 452 -2.90 -29.39 -24.32
CA LYS A 452 -2.32 -29.77 -23.03
C LYS A 452 -1.97 -28.58 -22.16
N ARG A 453 -1.39 -27.51 -22.74
CA ARG A 453 -1.04 -26.29 -22.00
C ARG A 453 -2.29 -25.56 -21.51
N ILE A 454 -3.32 -25.45 -22.33
CA ILE A 454 -4.59 -24.81 -21.98
C ILE A 454 -5.26 -25.57 -20.84
N VAL A 455 -5.35 -26.89 -20.94
CA VAL A 455 -5.95 -27.74 -19.90
C VAL A 455 -5.20 -27.56 -18.58
N ILE A 456 -3.87 -27.69 -18.56
CA ILE A 456 -3.07 -27.55 -17.33
C ILE A 456 -3.22 -26.16 -16.71
N LEU A 457 -3.13 -25.09 -17.51
CA LEU A 457 -3.26 -23.72 -17.01
C LEU A 457 -4.64 -23.46 -16.41
N ILE A 458 -5.71 -23.85 -17.10
CA ILE A 458 -7.09 -23.64 -16.64
C ILE A 458 -7.37 -24.50 -15.40
N THR A 459 -6.97 -25.77 -15.39
CA THR A 459 -7.19 -26.65 -14.24
C THR A 459 -6.42 -26.16 -13.01
N ASN A 460 -5.18 -25.70 -13.15
CA ASN A 460 -4.42 -25.14 -12.04
C ASN A 460 -5.03 -23.84 -11.51
N GLN A 461 -5.47 -22.94 -12.39
CA GLN A 461 -6.15 -21.71 -11.98
C GLN A 461 -7.48 -21.99 -11.29
N LEU A 462 -8.28 -22.93 -11.81
CA LEU A 462 -9.54 -23.33 -11.17
C LEU A 462 -9.32 -23.97 -9.81
N ASN A 463 -8.30 -24.82 -9.67
CA ASN A 463 -7.96 -25.44 -8.39
C ASN A 463 -7.48 -24.39 -7.38
N ALA A 464 -6.61 -23.46 -7.79
CA ALA A 464 -6.17 -22.36 -6.92
C ALA A 464 -7.33 -21.44 -6.49
N CYS A 465 -8.26 -21.12 -7.40
CA CYS A 465 -9.45 -20.35 -7.07
C CYS A 465 -10.35 -21.12 -6.08
N LYS A 466 -10.56 -22.42 -6.28
CA LYS A 466 -11.34 -23.26 -5.36
C LYS A 466 -10.72 -23.32 -3.96
N THR A 467 -9.41 -23.53 -3.87
CA THR A 467 -8.71 -23.59 -2.57
C THR A 467 -8.79 -22.24 -1.85
N ASN A 468 -8.68 -21.14 -2.58
CA ASN A 468 -8.81 -19.81 -2.00
C ASN A 468 -10.23 -19.55 -1.49
N ILE A 469 -11.26 -19.93 -2.26
CA ILE A 469 -12.66 -19.80 -1.82
C ILE A 469 -12.90 -20.59 -0.54
N MET A 470 -12.45 -21.85 -0.48
CA MET A 470 -12.59 -22.67 0.74
C MET A 470 -11.87 -22.05 1.94
N PHE A 471 -10.64 -21.56 1.75
CA PHE A 471 -9.90 -20.89 2.82
C PHE A 471 -10.62 -19.63 3.33
N TYR A 472 -11.19 -18.82 2.43
CA TYR A 472 -11.94 -17.63 2.80
C TYR A 472 -13.27 -17.96 3.50
N ASP A 473 -13.97 -19.01 3.07
CA ASP A 473 -15.19 -19.47 3.74
C ASP A 473 -14.89 -19.96 5.17
N ASP A 474 -13.85 -20.78 5.35
CA ASP A 474 -13.45 -21.29 6.67
C ASP A 474 -13.02 -20.16 7.60
N THR A 475 -12.22 -19.21 7.11
CA THR A 475 -11.80 -18.05 7.91
C THR A 475 -12.96 -17.12 8.23
N LEU A 476 -13.91 -16.93 7.32
CA LEU A 476 -15.11 -16.14 7.55
C LEU A 476 -16.02 -16.80 8.59
N TYR A 477 -16.24 -18.10 8.48
CA TYR A 477 -17.02 -18.88 9.45
C TYR A 477 -16.41 -18.79 10.85
N LEU A 478 -15.09 -19.02 10.97
CA LEU A 478 -14.38 -18.92 12.25
C LEU A 478 -14.46 -17.51 12.85
N LYS A 479 -14.25 -16.46 12.04
CA LYS A 479 -14.32 -15.07 12.51
C LYS A 479 -15.74 -14.67 12.93
N LEU A 480 -16.77 -15.09 12.19
CA LEU A 480 -18.16 -14.84 12.56
C LEU A 480 -18.51 -15.55 13.87
N HIS A 481 -18.13 -16.81 14.02
CA HIS A 481 -18.37 -17.56 15.25
C HIS A 481 -17.67 -16.90 16.45
N GLN A 482 -16.41 -16.51 16.31
CA GLN A 482 -15.68 -15.81 17.37
C GLN A 482 -16.32 -14.46 17.73
N ASN A 483 -16.85 -13.73 16.75
CA ASN A 483 -17.50 -12.45 17.00
C ASN A 483 -18.86 -12.63 17.70
N ILE A 484 -19.63 -13.65 17.30
CA ILE A 484 -20.89 -14.01 17.96
C ILE A 484 -20.64 -14.41 19.41
N GLU A 485 -19.66 -15.26 19.68
CA GLU A 485 -19.33 -15.69 21.04
C GLU A 485 -18.85 -14.52 21.91
N ARG A 486 -17.95 -13.67 21.39
CA ARG A 486 -17.54 -12.43 22.09
C ARG A 486 -18.71 -11.51 22.42
N ASN A 487 -19.66 -11.37 21.50
CA ASN A 487 -20.84 -10.54 21.74
C ASN A 487 -21.77 -11.18 22.77
N LYS A 488 -21.99 -12.50 22.73
CA LYS A 488 -22.73 -13.22 23.77
C LYS A 488 -22.11 -13.02 25.15
N GLU A 489 -20.78 -13.16 25.28
CA GLU A 489 -20.07 -12.95 26.54
C GLU A 489 -20.25 -11.52 27.06
N LYS A 490 -20.15 -10.51 26.18
CA LYS A 490 -20.41 -9.11 26.54
C LYS A 490 -21.83 -8.91 27.03
N TYR A 491 -22.84 -9.43 26.33
CA TYR A 491 -24.23 -9.31 26.76
C TYR A 491 -24.49 -10.04 28.08
N LEU A 492 -23.90 -11.22 28.28
CA LEU A 492 -23.98 -11.94 29.55
C LEU A 492 -23.34 -11.14 30.69
N ALA A 493 -22.20 -10.48 30.46
CA ALA A 493 -21.57 -9.61 31.45
C ALA A 493 -22.44 -8.39 31.79
N ILE A 494 -23.03 -7.75 30.79
CA ILE A 494 -23.98 -6.63 30.98
C ILE A 494 -25.22 -7.11 31.74
N CYS A 495 -25.79 -8.26 31.39
CA CYS A 495 -26.90 -8.85 32.12
C CYS A 495 -26.53 -9.10 33.58
N LYS A 496 -25.36 -9.68 33.87
CA LYS A 496 -24.87 -9.88 35.25
C LYS A 496 -24.72 -8.56 36.01
N GLN A 497 -24.24 -7.50 35.35
CA GLN A 497 -24.18 -6.16 35.94
C GLN A 497 -25.56 -5.56 36.19
N LEU A 498 -26.50 -5.72 35.27
CA LEU A 498 -27.90 -5.28 35.46
C LEU A 498 -28.59 -6.05 36.59
N PHE A 499 -28.32 -7.36 36.71
CA PHE A 499 -28.80 -8.16 37.83
C PHE A 499 -28.20 -7.68 39.15
N SER A 500 -26.90 -7.40 39.23
CA SER A 500 -26.27 -6.90 40.47
C SER A 500 -26.74 -5.50 40.87
N LEU A 501 -27.09 -4.66 39.89
CA LEU A 501 -27.64 -3.32 40.11
C LEU A 501 -29.17 -3.33 40.32
N SER A 502 -29.83 -4.48 40.18
CA SER A 502 -31.28 -4.55 40.37
C SER A 502 -31.64 -4.24 41.84
N PRO A 503 -32.59 -3.33 42.09
CA PRO A 503 -33.00 -2.94 43.45
C PRO A 503 -33.36 -4.14 44.34
N LYS A 504 -33.97 -5.17 43.75
CA LYS A 504 -34.37 -6.39 44.45
C LYS A 504 -33.18 -7.21 44.92
N HIS A 505 -32.10 -7.33 44.13
CA HIS A 505 -30.87 -8.05 44.54
C HIS A 505 -30.04 -7.26 45.54
N VAL A 506 -30.04 -5.93 45.46
CA VAL A 506 -29.41 -5.08 46.49
C VAL A 506 -30.10 -5.31 47.84
N LEU A 507 -31.43 -5.37 47.89
CA LEU A 507 -32.18 -5.68 49.12
C LEU A 507 -31.87 -7.08 49.69
N GLN A 508 -31.52 -8.08 48.84
CA GLN A 508 -31.14 -9.42 49.34
C GLN A 508 -29.82 -9.46 50.10
N ARG A 509 -28.93 -8.47 49.89
CA ARG A 509 -27.63 -8.40 50.57
C ARG A 509 -27.72 -7.80 51.99
N GLY A 510 -28.94 -7.63 52.53
CA GLY A 510 -29.20 -7.08 53.86
C GLY A 510 -29.38 -5.56 53.88
N TYR A 511 -29.48 -4.92 52.72
CA TYR A 511 -29.80 -3.49 52.62
C TYR A 511 -31.31 -3.26 52.69
N ALA A 512 -31.71 -2.12 53.25
CA ALA A 512 -33.09 -1.69 53.35
C ALA A 512 -33.27 -0.35 52.64
N MET A 513 -34.37 -0.17 51.90
CA MET A 513 -34.71 1.12 51.32
C MET A 513 -35.68 1.87 52.22
N LEU A 514 -35.32 3.09 52.59
CA LEU A 514 -36.16 3.97 53.41
C LEU A 514 -36.96 4.88 52.48
N PHE A 515 -38.27 4.98 52.73
CA PHE A 515 -39.19 5.85 52.02
C PHE A 515 -39.92 6.75 53.02
N ASP A 516 -40.20 7.99 52.60
CA ASP A 516 -41.06 8.89 53.36
C ASP A 516 -42.51 8.36 53.37
N PHE A 517 -43.14 8.36 54.55
CA PHE A 517 -44.47 7.80 54.78
C PHE A 517 -45.56 8.47 53.92
N ASN A 518 -45.43 9.78 53.67
CA ASN A 518 -46.44 10.57 52.95
C ASN A 518 -46.14 10.72 51.45
N LYS A 519 -44.87 10.66 51.03
CA LYS A 519 -44.47 11.06 49.67
C LYS A 519 -43.94 9.91 48.81
N ASN A 520 -43.78 8.70 49.34
CA ASN A 520 -43.15 7.56 48.64
C ASN A 520 -41.78 7.92 48.00
N CYS A 521 -41.11 8.95 48.51
CA CYS A 521 -39.78 9.36 48.06
C CYS A 521 -38.71 8.62 48.85
N ALA A 522 -37.68 8.12 48.17
CA ALA A 522 -36.57 7.43 48.82
C ALA A 522 -35.74 8.41 49.65
N ILE A 523 -35.45 8.04 50.90
CA ILE A 523 -34.64 8.81 51.85
C ILE A 523 -33.20 8.33 51.75
N ILE A 524 -32.32 9.17 51.20
CA ILE A 524 -30.92 8.84 50.89
C ILE A 524 -29.94 9.47 51.91
N SER A 525 -30.41 10.41 52.73
CA SER A 525 -29.58 11.10 53.74
C SER A 525 -30.21 11.05 55.12
N ALA A 526 -29.40 10.80 56.15
CA ALA A 526 -29.85 10.84 57.54
C ALA A 526 -30.30 12.25 57.98
N ARG A 527 -29.84 13.32 57.29
CA ARG A 527 -30.18 14.72 57.62
C ARG A 527 -31.63 15.10 57.32
N SER A 528 -32.30 14.34 56.46
CA SER A 528 -33.73 14.56 56.18
C SER A 528 -34.66 13.85 57.17
N LEU A 529 -34.10 13.10 58.13
CA LEU A 529 -34.87 12.43 59.18
C LEU A 529 -34.95 13.33 60.42
N ARG A 530 -36.16 13.48 60.97
CA ARG A 530 -36.43 14.21 62.21
C ARG A 530 -36.86 13.24 63.31
N LYS A 531 -36.62 13.61 64.56
CA LYS A 531 -37.06 12.85 65.74
C LYS A 531 -38.59 12.69 65.75
N HIS A 532 -39.06 11.47 66.00
CA HIS A 532 -40.44 10.98 65.89
C HIS A 532 -41.06 10.94 64.49
N HIS A 533 -40.26 11.13 63.43
CA HIS A 533 -40.77 10.98 62.06
C HIS A 533 -41.04 9.52 61.72
N ARG A 534 -42.17 9.22 61.07
CA ARG A 534 -42.50 7.87 60.59
C ARG A 534 -41.90 7.67 59.21
N VAL A 535 -41.22 6.55 59.01
CA VAL A 535 -40.62 6.15 57.74
C VAL A 535 -41.05 4.74 57.37
N LYS A 536 -41.20 4.51 56.07
CA LYS A 536 -41.54 3.20 55.53
C LYS A 536 -40.27 2.53 55.04
N VAL A 537 -40.01 1.32 55.52
CA VAL A 537 -38.81 0.56 55.17
C VAL A 537 -39.22 -0.59 54.28
N ARG A 538 -38.57 -0.73 53.13
CA ARG A 538 -38.74 -1.85 52.22
C ARG A 538 -37.54 -2.78 52.32
N LEU A 539 -37.81 -4.02 52.68
CA LEU A 539 -36.88 -5.14 52.69
C LEU A 539 -37.17 -6.04 51.48
N GLN A 540 -36.37 -7.09 51.31
CA GLN A 540 -36.51 -8.02 50.19
C GLN A 540 -37.91 -8.64 50.08
N ASP A 541 -38.52 -8.94 51.21
CA ASP A 541 -39.72 -9.78 51.38
C ASP A 541 -40.98 -8.98 51.78
N GLY A 542 -40.83 -7.74 52.24
CA GLY A 542 -41.97 -6.94 52.69
C GLY A 542 -41.64 -5.48 53.02
N GLU A 543 -42.63 -4.80 53.59
CA GLU A 543 -42.53 -3.41 54.02
C GLU A 543 -42.92 -3.29 55.50
N ALA A 544 -42.16 -2.51 56.26
CA ALA A 544 -42.41 -2.21 57.67
C ALA A 544 -42.46 -0.70 57.90
N ILE A 545 -43.13 -0.25 58.96
CA ILE A 545 -43.18 1.16 59.34
C ILE A 545 -42.34 1.34 60.60
N LEU A 546 -41.34 2.22 60.53
CA LEU A 546 -40.45 2.56 61.65
C LEU A 546 -40.65 4.01 62.07
N SER A 547 -40.38 4.31 63.33
CA SER A 547 -40.31 5.67 63.86
C SER A 547 -38.88 6.01 64.25
N VAL A 548 -38.42 7.20 63.88
CA VAL A 548 -37.05 7.67 64.19
C VAL A 548 -36.99 8.14 65.64
N GLU A 549 -36.21 7.48 66.49
CA GLU A 549 -36.04 7.86 67.90
C GLU A 549 -34.91 8.87 68.11
N ASP A 550 -33.79 8.71 67.40
CA ASP A 550 -32.64 9.61 67.44
C ASP A 550 -31.90 9.60 66.11
N THR A 551 -31.22 10.69 65.76
CA THR A 551 -30.39 10.79 64.55
C THR A 551 -28.99 11.27 64.91
N GLN A 552 -28.02 10.39 64.71
CA GLN A 552 -26.60 10.71 64.86
C GLN A 552 -25.96 10.80 63.48
N TYR A 553 -25.15 11.84 63.27
CA TYR A 553 -24.43 12.05 62.02
C TYR A 553 -22.97 11.63 62.25
N CYS A 554 -22.49 10.68 61.44
CA CYS A 554 -21.09 10.27 61.41
C CYS A 554 -20.23 11.30 60.67
#